data_AF-A0A4V2FY62-F1
#
_entry.id   AF-A0A4V2FY62-F1
#
_cell.length_a   1.000
_cell.length_b   1.000
_cell.length_c   1.000
_cell.angle_alpha   90.00
_cell.angle_beta   90.00
_cell.angle_gamma   90.00
#
_symmetry.space_group_name_H-M   'P 1'
#
loop_
_entity.id
_entity.type
_entity.pdbx_description
1 polymer ?
#
loop_
_entity_poly.entity_id
_entity_poly.type
_entity_poly.pdbx_seq_one_letter_code
_entity_poly.pdbx_strand_id
1 'polypeptide(L)'
;MRLQLLTRGNKGTRFKIMANVRDDQPEPLVVPLSKDGHESLTFDVGGISGWAGYHSPETEERQLLVQLRVGPETDDPDAPIEMRELRVAAQSGAAFNSAFLRTIPVARITAAINRPAIAEQLRPLLAPTNEIQADDFPGSGQWVYALPPRSRATLRPKLKIKDPGTRRRPDDFYRQVAEAYLAQASISDQAARDLAEANAVPVSTAHRWLKEARNRGLLKMPGQGGE
;
A
#
# COMPACT_ATOMS: atom_id res chain seq x y z
N MET A 1 10.06 11.30 1.73
CA MET A 1 9.86 10.28 2.80
C MET A 1 10.64 10.66 4.05
N ARG A 2 9.95 10.90 5.18
CA ARG A 2 10.57 11.14 6.50
C ARG A 2 10.62 9.83 7.30
N LEU A 3 11.77 9.52 7.91
CA LEU A 3 11.94 8.37 8.81
C LEU A 3 12.01 8.87 10.26
N GLN A 4 11.23 8.27 11.15
CA GLN A 4 11.34 8.50 12.60
C GLN A 4 11.53 7.18 13.34
N LEU A 5 12.52 7.19 14.25
CA LEU A 5 12.80 6.08 15.17
C LEU A 5 12.21 6.40 16.53
N LEU A 6 11.26 5.58 16.98
CA LEU A 6 10.64 5.74 18.29
C LEU A 6 11.38 4.85 19.29
N THR A 7 12.29 5.45 20.06
CA THR A 7 12.93 4.78 21.20
C THR A 7 12.05 4.97 22.43
N ARG A 8 11.45 3.90 22.97
CA ARG A 8 10.58 4.01 24.14
C ARG A 8 11.31 3.72 25.45
N GLY A 9 11.25 4.68 26.37
CA GLY A 9 11.76 4.58 27.75
C GLY A 9 10.72 4.13 28.79
N ASN A 10 9.64 3.44 28.42
CA ASN A 10 8.62 3.03 29.39
C ASN A 10 8.41 1.51 29.43
N LYS A 11 8.89 0.89 30.53
CA LYS A 11 8.82 -0.54 30.81
C LYS A 11 7.38 -0.89 31.22
N GLY A 12 6.58 -1.51 30.35
CA GLY A 12 5.33 -2.14 30.79
C GLY A 12 4.23 -2.36 29.75
N THR A 13 4.24 -1.69 28.60
CA THR A 13 3.16 -1.87 27.61
C THR A 13 3.42 -3.07 26.71
N ARG A 14 2.79 -4.21 27.01
CA ARG A 14 2.63 -5.30 26.02
C ARG A 14 1.61 -4.85 24.98
N PHE A 15 2.02 -4.76 23.72
CA PHE A 15 1.09 -4.65 22.60
C PHE A 15 0.38 -5.99 22.46
N LYS A 16 -0.80 -6.12 23.05
CA LYS A 16 -1.67 -7.25 22.80
C LYS A 16 -2.37 -6.92 21.48
N ILE A 17 -2.12 -7.70 20.43
CA ILE A 17 -2.95 -7.71 19.22
C ILE A 17 -4.34 -8.14 19.71
N MET A 18 -5.16 -7.16 20.07
CA MET A 18 -6.52 -7.41 20.51
C MET A 18 -7.40 -7.37 19.28
N ALA A 19 -7.94 -8.53 18.93
CA ALA A 19 -9.05 -8.65 17.98
C ALA A 19 -10.38 -8.10 18.54
N ASN A 20 -10.35 -7.22 19.55
CA ASN A 20 -11.52 -6.51 20.02
C ASN A 20 -11.75 -5.32 19.09
N VAL A 21 -12.22 -5.63 17.87
CA VAL A 21 -13.01 -4.67 17.09
C VAL A 21 -14.20 -4.36 17.98
N ARG A 22 -14.35 -3.10 18.40
CA ARG A 22 -15.60 -2.71 19.05
C ARG A 22 -16.70 -2.83 17.99
N ASP A 23 -17.84 -3.42 18.34
CA ASP A 23 -18.97 -3.61 17.41
C ASP A 23 -19.49 -2.30 16.79
N ASP A 24 -19.08 -1.14 17.30
CA ASP A 24 -19.47 0.20 16.84
C ASP A 24 -18.44 0.88 15.92
N GLN A 25 -17.28 0.28 15.67
CA GLN A 25 -16.23 0.88 14.82
C GLN A 25 -16.37 0.41 13.36
N PRO A 26 -16.14 1.30 12.37
CA PRO A 26 -16.12 0.90 10.97
C PRO A 26 -15.05 -0.18 10.74
N GLU A 27 -15.35 -1.17 9.91
CA GLU A 27 -14.38 -2.19 9.57
C GLU A 27 -13.12 -1.55 8.96
N PRO A 28 -11.93 -1.92 9.44
CA PRO A 28 -10.69 -1.35 8.93
C PRO A 28 -10.46 -1.77 7.48
N LEU A 29 -9.94 -0.83 6.68
CA LEU A 29 -9.58 -1.11 5.30
C LEU A 29 -8.25 -1.88 5.28
N VAL A 30 -8.32 -3.15 4.90
CA VAL A 30 -7.14 -4.02 4.79
C VAL A 30 -6.74 -4.22 3.33
N VAL A 31 -5.52 -3.83 2.99
CA VAL A 31 -4.94 -3.90 1.66
C VAL A 31 -3.81 -4.95 1.64
N PRO A 32 -3.99 -6.09 0.99
CA PRO A 32 -2.98 -7.14 0.95
C PRO A 32 -1.83 -6.80 0.00
N LEU A 33 -0.64 -7.22 0.40
CA LEU A 33 0.63 -7.00 -0.31
C LEU A 33 1.30 -8.31 -0.75
N SER A 34 0.70 -9.46 -0.41
CA SER A 34 1.16 -10.78 -0.83
C SER A 34 -0.02 -11.65 -1.30
N LYS A 35 0.27 -12.68 -2.11
CA LYS A 35 -0.73 -13.63 -2.64
C LYS A 35 -1.40 -14.46 -1.56
N ASP A 36 -0.67 -14.74 -0.48
CA ASP A 36 -1.10 -15.55 0.67
C ASP A 36 -1.72 -14.71 1.79
N GLY A 37 -1.72 -13.38 1.66
CA GLY A 37 -2.29 -12.47 2.67
C GLY A 37 -1.49 -12.35 3.96
N HIS A 38 -0.28 -12.93 4.05
CA HIS A 38 0.60 -12.78 5.21
C HIS A 38 1.20 -11.36 5.33
N GLU A 39 1.20 -10.61 4.24
CA GLU A 39 1.65 -9.24 4.19
C GLU A 39 0.51 -8.30 3.81
N SER A 40 0.33 -7.22 4.58
CA SER A 40 -0.79 -6.30 4.39
C SER A 40 -0.56 -4.90 4.97
N LEU A 41 -1.36 -3.96 4.51
CA LEU A 41 -1.60 -2.67 5.16
C LEU A 41 -2.98 -2.68 5.79
N THR A 42 -3.09 -2.10 6.99
CA THR A 42 -4.36 -1.89 7.66
C THR A 42 -4.52 -0.41 7.94
N PHE A 43 -5.53 0.20 7.32
CA PHE A 43 -5.92 1.59 7.54
C PHE A 43 -7.04 1.63 8.58
N ASP A 44 -6.91 2.53 9.54
CA ASP A 44 -7.98 2.85 10.47
C ASP A 44 -8.96 3.81 9.79
N VAL A 45 -10.19 3.37 9.59
CA VAL A 45 -11.25 4.16 8.93
C VAL A 45 -11.87 5.19 9.89
N GLY A 46 -11.75 4.97 11.21
CA GLY A 46 -12.17 5.93 12.24
C GLY A 46 -11.04 6.83 12.74
N GLY A 47 -9.80 6.59 12.30
CA GLY A 47 -8.59 7.19 12.83
C GLY A 47 -8.04 8.40 12.04
N ILE A 48 -6.89 8.88 12.49
CA ILE A 48 -6.20 10.05 11.92
C ILE A 48 -5.72 9.76 10.49
N SER A 49 -5.84 10.80 9.67
CA SER A 49 -5.76 10.80 8.22
C SER A 49 -4.51 10.16 7.60
N GLY A 50 -4.73 9.08 6.84
CA GLY A 50 -3.73 8.45 5.98
C GLY A 50 -2.72 7.55 6.69
N TRP A 51 -2.88 7.26 7.98
CA TRP A 51 -2.02 6.30 8.68
C TRP A 51 -2.46 4.85 8.42
N ALA A 52 -1.48 3.98 8.20
CA ALA A 52 -1.67 2.54 8.14
C ALA A 52 -0.62 1.79 8.96
N GLY A 53 -1.03 0.68 9.54
CA GLY A 53 -0.12 -0.34 10.04
C GLY A 53 0.35 -1.24 8.90
N TYR A 54 1.65 -1.48 8.79
CA TYR A 54 2.21 -2.49 7.90
C TYR A 54 2.50 -3.76 8.69
N HIS A 55 2.01 -4.88 8.18
CA HIS A 55 2.18 -6.21 8.75
C HIS A 55 2.88 -7.12 7.75
N SER A 56 3.88 -7.85 8.22
CA SER A 56 4.56 -8.93 7.52
C SER A 56 5.10 -9.98 8.51
N PRO A 57 5.40 -11.21 8.07
CA PRO A 57 6.03 -12.22 8.93
C PRO A 57 7.33 -11.71 9.58
N GLU A 58 8.10 -10.90 8.86
CA GLU A 58 9.35 -10.33 9.39
C GLU A 58 9.09 -9.31 10.51
N THR A 59 8.06 -8.46 10.38
CA THR A 59 7.68 -7.53 11.46
C THR A 59 7.19 -8.27 12.70
N GLU A 60 6.46 -9.37 12.52
CA GLU A 60 5.98 -10.21 13.61
C GLU A 60 7.14 -10.92 14.33
N GLU A 61 8.03 -11.58 13.58
CA GLU A 61 9.20 -12.28 14.11
C GLU A 61 10.12 -11.34 14.90
N ARG A 62 10.35 -10.14 14.37
CA ARG A 62 11.20 -9.12 15.01
C ARG A 62 10.47 -8.29 16.07
N GLN A 63 9.19 -8.54 16.30
CA GLN A 63 8.34 -7.76 17.21
C GLN A 63 8.44 -6.25 16.94
N LEU A 64 8.41 -5.88 15.66
CA LEU A 64 8.45 -4.51 15.19
C LEU A 64 7.03 -4.02 14.89
N LEU A 65 6.75 -2.80 15.31
CA LEU A 65 5.59 -2.04 14.90
C LEU A 65 6.00 -1.14 13.76
N VAL A 66 5.41 -1.33 12.58
CA VAL A 66 5.66 -0.48 11.41
C VAL A 66 4.39 0.26 11.07
N GLN A 67 4.48 1.59 11.04
CA GLN A 67 3.41 2.47 10.62
C GLN A 67 3.90 3.35 9.49
N LEU A 68 3.04 3.53 8.51
CA LEU A 68 3.30 4.42 7.40
C LEU A 68 2.18 5.42 7.27
N ARG A 69 2.54 6.65 6.91
CA ARG A 69 1.58 7.69 6.53
C ARG A 69 1.61 7.82 5.03
N VAL A 70 0.43 7.76 4.42
CA VAL A 70 0.23 8.06 3.01
C VAL A 70 -0.55 9.36 2.85
N GLY A 71 -0.40 9.99 1.70
CA GLY A 71 -1.13 11.20 1.34
C GLY A 71 -1.02 11.44 -0.16
N PRO A 72 -1.88 12.31 -0.73
CA PRO A 72 -1.78 12.65 -2.14
C PRO A 72 -0.45 13.39 -2.40
N GLU A 73 0.15 13.21 -3.58
CA GLU A 73 1.41 13.86 -4.01
C GLU A 73 1.26 15.39 -4.10
N THR A 74 0.10 15.84 -4.59
CA THR A 74 -0.30 17.26 -4.71
C THR A 74 -1.74 17.42 -4.20
N ASP A 75 -2.26 18.65 -4.17
CA ASP A 75 -3.67 18.91 -3.79
C ASP A 75 -4.69 18.56 -4.91
N ASP A 76 -4.21 18.04 -6.04
CA ASP A 76 -5.09 17.56 -7.11
C ASP A 76 -5.92 16.37 -6.58
N PRO A 77 -7.27 16.40 -6.70
CA PRO A 77 -8.14 15.31 -6.26
C PRO A 77 -7.89 14.00 -7.00
N ASP A 78 -7.09 14.03 -8.05
CA ASP A 78 -6.67 12.92 -8.88
C ASP A 78 -5.18 12.58 -8.72
N ALA A 79 -4.43 13.29 -7.87
CA ALA A 79 -3.02 13.02 -7.61
C ALA A 79 -2.78 11.56 -7.18
N PRO A 80 -1.63 10.97 -7.55
CA PRO A 80 -1.21 9.70 -6.98
C PRO A 80 -1.03 9.83 -5.46
N ILE A 81 -1.27 8.73 -4.75
CA ILE A 81 -1.01 8.63 -3.31
C ILE A 81 0.43 8.17 -3.12
N GLU A 82 1.18 8.83 -2.25
CA GLU A 82 2.55 8.47 -1.91
C GLU A 82 2.74 8.20 -0.42
N MET A 83 3.82 7.49 -0.09
CA MET A 83 4.24 7.28 1.28
C MET A 83 5.05 8.50 1.77
N ARG A 84 4.46 9.27 2.67
CA ARG A 84 5.03 10.50 3.20
C ARG A 84 5.99 10.24 4.37
N GLU A 85 5.60 9.31 5.24
CA GLU A 85 6.30 9.05 6.49
C GLU A 85 6.34 7.56 6.81
N LEU A 86 7.44 7.13 7.42
CA LEU A 86 7.62 5.78 7.95
C LEU A 86 8.08 5.88 9.41
N ARG A 87 7.35 5.21 10.29
CA ARG A 87 7.67 5.07 11.71
C ARG A 87 7.88 3.60 12.03
N VAL A 88 8.96 3.33 12.75
CA VAL A 88 9.25 1.99 13.27
C VAL A 88 9.48 2.09 14.76
N ALA A 89 8.78 1.24 15.52
CA ALA A 89 8.98 1.07 16.95
C ALA A 89 9.29 -0.39 17.25
N ALA A 90 10.32 -0.63 18.05
CA ALA A 90 10.67 -1.97 18.52
C ALA A 90 9.99 -2.25 19.87
N GLN A 91 9.46 -3.46 20.06
CA GLN A 91 9.11 -3.90 21.40
C GLN A 91 10.38 -4.01 22.25
N SER A 92 10.25 -3.76 23.56
CA SER A 92 11.39 -3.69 24.48
C SER A 92 12.34 -4.88 24.33
N GLY A 93 13.57 -4.62 23.88
CA GLY A 93 14.62 -5.63 23.70
C GLY A 93 14.83 -6.10 22.26
N ALA A 94 13.92 -5.78 21.33
CA ALA A 94 14.12 -6.07 19.92
C ALA A 94 15.14 -5.08 19.30
N ALA A 95 16.15 -5.62 18.61
CA ALA A 95 17.14 -4.82 17.91
C ALA A 95 16.59 -4.34 16.56
N PHE A 96 16.38 -3.04 16.43
CA PHE A 96 16.13 -2.40 15.14
C PHE A 96 17.46 -2.16 14.42
N ASN A 97 17.57 -2.56 13.16
CA ASN A 97 18.71 -2.22 12.31
C ASN A 97 18.25 -1.62 10.98
N SER A 98 19.14 -0.89 10.32
CA SER A 98 18.85 -0.28 9.02
C SER A 98 18.65 -1.29 7.89
N ALA A 99 19.06 -2.56 8.07
CA ALA A 99 18.84 -3.60 7.08
C ALA A 99 17.35 -3.92 6.92
N PHE A 100 16.59 -3.91 8.03
CA PHE A 100 15.13 -4.08 8.01
C PHE A 100 14.41 -3.03 7.15
N LEU A 101 14.86 -1.77 7.15
CA LEU A 101 14.21 -0.74 6.32
C LEU A 101 14.25 -1.06 4.82
N ARG A 102 15.23 -1.85 4.37
CA ARG A 102 15.35 -2.27 2.97
C ARG A 102 14.40 -3.42 2.62
N THR A 103 13.83 -4.10 3.61
CA THR A 103 12.88 -5.20 3.38
C THR A 103 11.45 -4.70 3.22
N ILE A 104 11.16 -3.46 3.63
CA ILE A 104 9.86 -2.82 3.44
C ILE A 104 9.60 -2.66 1.93
N PRO A 105 8.52 -3.25 1.39
CA PRO A 105 8.30 -3.30 -0.05
C PRO A 105 7.62 -2.02 -0.55
N VAL A 106 8.33 -0.90 -0.51
CA VAL A 106 7.81 0.43 -0.87
C VAL A 106 7.08 0.40 -2.22
N ALA A 107 7.67 -0.23 -3.23
CA ALA A 107 7.06 -0.32 -4.56
C ALA A 107 5.70 -1.06 -4.55
N ARG A 108 5.57 -2.15 -3.79
CA ARG A 108 4.32 -2.91 -3.66
C ARG A 108 3.27 -2.13 -2.88
N ILE A 109 3.68 -1.48 -1.79
CA ILE A 109 2.83 -0.57 -1.00
C ILE A 109 2.26 0.53 -1.89
N THR A 110 3.13 1.24 -2.62
CA THR A 110 2.73 2.30 -3.54
C THR A 110 1.78 1.79 -4.63
N ALA A 111 2.07 0.63 -5.24
CA ALA A 111 1.16 0.04 -6.21
C ALA A 111 -0.21 -0.28 -5.59
N ALA A 112 -0.22 -0.83 -4.37
CA ALA A 112 -1.44 -1.24 -3.68
C ALA A 112 -2.37 -0.07 -3.36
N ILE A 113 -1.84 1.02 -2.80
CA ILE A 113 -2.62 2.20 -2.42
C ILE A 113 -3.13 3.00 -3.63
N ASN A 114 -2.44 2.91 -4.79
CA ASN A 114 -2.85 3.57 -6.02
C ASN A 114 -3.79 2.74 -6.91
N ARG A 115 -4.17 1.52 -6.49
CA ARG A 115 -5.22 0.76 -7.19
C ARG A 115 -6.52 1.58 -7.18
N PRO A 116 -7.25 1.76 -8.29
CA PRO A 116 -8.40 2.69 -8.35
C PRO A 116 -9.42 2.49 -7.23
N ALA A 117 -9.85 1.25 -7.01
CA ALA A 117 -10.82 0.91 -5.96
C ALA A 117 -10.30 1.16 -4.52
N ILE A 118 -8.99 1.06 -4.30
CA ILE A 118 -8.37 1.32 -2.99
C ILE A 118 -8.15 2.82 -2.81
N ALA A 119 -7.63 3.49 -3.84
CA ALA A 119 -7.42 4.93 -3.82
C ALA A 119 -8.74 5.68 -3.58
N GLU A 120 -9.83 5.28 -4.23
CA GLU A 120 -11.17 5.84 -4.00
C GLU A 120 -11.63 5.72 -2.54
N GLN A 121 -11.38 4.57 -1.90
CA GLN A 121 -11.70 4.34 -0.48
C GLN A 121 -10.76 5.11 0.45
N LEU A 122 -9.49 5.28 0.07
CA LEU A 122 -8.50 6.01 0.86
C LEU A 122 -8.72 7.52 0.81
N ARG A 123 -9.12 8.07 -0.34
CA ARG A 123 -9.21 9.54 -0.53
C ARG A 123 -9.97 10.28 0.58
N PRO A 124 -11.16 9.83 1.04
CA PRO A 124 -11.86 10.47 2.16
C PRO A 124 -11.09 10.44 3.49
N LEU A 125 -10.15 9.50 3.64
CA LEU A 125 -9.31 9.32 4.82
C LEU A 125 -8.00 10.11 4.72
N LEU A 126 -7.66 10.69 3.57
CA LEU A 126 -6.43 11.46 3.41
C LEU A 126 -6.74 12.94 3.68
N ALA A 127 -6.32 13.44 4.83
CA ALA A 127 -6.32 14.88 5.08
C ALA A 127 -5.34 15.57 4.11
N PRO A 128 -5.58 16.85 3.79
CA PRO A 128 -4.63 17.64 3.02
C PRO A 128 -3.23 17.59 3.65
N THR A 129 -2.22 17.58 2.79
CA THR A 129 -0.82 17.17 3.05
C THR A 129 -0.14 17.88 4.22
N ASN A 130 -0.67 19.04 4.65
CA ASN A 130 0.02 20.03 5.47
C ASN A 130 -0.47 20.15 6.92
N GLU A 131 -1.55 19.47 7.31
CA GLU A 131 -2.21 19.77 8.60
C GLU A 131 -1.82 18.84 9.76
N ILE A 132 -1.20 17.68 9.50
CA ILE A 132 -0.94 16.69 10.56
C ILE A 132 0.39 16.98 11.25
N GLN A 133 0.35 17.34 12.54
CA GLN A 133 1.55 17.58 13.33
C GLN A 133 2.22 16.26 13.71
N ALA A 134 3.55 16.27 13.88
CA ALA A 134 4.31 15.06 14.23
C ALA A 134 3.86 14.43 15.56
N ASP A 135 3.27 15.26 16.44
CA ASP A 135 2.80 14.91 17.77
C ASP A 135 1.36 14.34 17.79
N ASP A 136 0.63 14.40 16.66
CA ASP A 136 -0.65 13.71 16.46
C ASP A 136 -0.46 12.19 16.28
N PHE A 137 0.66 11.67 16.75
CA PHE A 137 0.82 10.23 16.93
C PHE A 137 -0.28 9.78 17.87
N PRO A 138 -1.19 8.88 17.45
CA PRO A 138 -2.11 8.30 18.40
C PRO A 138 -1.23 7.54 19.37
N GLY A 139 -1.14 8.05 20.61
CA GLY A 139 -0.33 7.46 21.65
C GLY A 139 -0.56 5.95 21.65
N SER A 140 0.50 5.18 21.83
CA SER A 140 0.61 3.71 21.78
C SER A 140 -0.55 2.83 22.32
N GLY A 141 -1.56 3.40 22.96
CA GLY A 141 -2.61 2.70 23.70
C GLY A 141 -3.87 2.34 22.92
N GLN A 142 -4.09 2.80 21.69
CA GLN A 142 -5.39 2.60 21.01
C GLN A 142 -5.37 2.21 19.52
N TRP A 143 -4.22 1.83 18.95
CA TRP A 143 -4.24 1.27 17.60
C TRP A 143 -4.77 -0.17 17.62
N VAL A 144 -5.96 -0.36 17.03
CA VAL A 144 -6.49 -1.69 16.72
C VAL A 144 -5.83 -2.15 15.42
N TYR A 145 -4.72 -2.87 15.53
CA TYR A 145 -4.20 -3.63 14.39
C TYR A 145 -5.16 -4.78 14.12
N ALA A 146 -6.12 -4.55 13.23
CA ALA A 146 -6.84 -5.67 12.64
C ALA A 146 -5.87 -6.39 11.71
N LEU A 147 -5.46 -7.58 12.14
CA LEU A 147 -4.88 -8.53 11.21
C LEU A 147 -5.98 -8.88 10.19
N PRO A 148 -5.65 -8.98 8.88
CA PRO A 148 -6.59 -9.55 7.94
C PRO A 148 -7.10 -10.89 8.48
N PRO A 149 -8.42 -11.18 8.39
CA PRO A 149 -8.86 -12.54 8.62
C PRO A 149 -8.06 -13.46 7.69
N ARG A 150 -7.35 -14.44 8.28
CA ARG A 150 -6.47 -15.40 7.57
C ARG A 150 -7.19 -16.18 6.45
N SER A 151 -8.51 -16.07 6.37
CA SER A 151 -9.38 -16.74 5.42
C SER A 151 -9.66 -15.97 4.13
N ARG A 152 -9.09 -14.78 3.89
CA ARG A 152 -9.32 -14.08 2.61
C ARG A 152 -8.68 -14.87 1.46
N ALA A 153 -9.54 -15.42 0.61
CA ALA A 153 -9.22 -16.15 -0.60
C ALA A 153 -8.05 -15.50 -1.34
N THR A 154 -7.10 -16.33 -1.80
CA THR A 154 -5.94 -15.91 -2.59
C THR A 154 -6.35 -14.88 -3.63
N LEU A 155 -5.97 -13.62 -3.44
CA LEU A 155 -6.28 -12.57 -4.39
C LEU A 155 -5.41 -12.81 -5.62
N ARG A 156 -6.00 -13.44 -6.63
CA ARG A 156 -5.41 -13.52 -7.97
C ARG A 156 -6.03 -12.40 -8.79
N PRO A 157 -5.29 -11.33 -9.10
CA PRO A 157 -5.79 -10.25 -9.95
C PRO A 157 -6.23 -10.82 -11.30
N LYS A 158 -7.26 -10.22 -11.89
CA LYS A 158 -7.65 -10.52 -13.27
C LYS A 158 -6.62 -9.88 -14.21
N LEU A 159 -5.66 -10.67 -14.67
CA LEU A 159 -4.59 -10.20 -15.56
C LEU A 159 -4.96 -10.24 -17.04
N LYS A 160 -6.01 -10.98 -17.42
CA LYS A 160 -6.47 -11.09 -18.81
C LYS A 160 -7.15 -9.78 -19.23
N ILE A 161 -6.56 -9.12 -20.23
CA ILE A 161 -7.06 -7.87 -20.81
C ILE A 161 -7.75 -8.19 -22.13
N LYS A 162 -8.89 -7.54 -22.39
CA LYS A 162 -9.57 -7.67 -23.69
C LYS A 162 -8.83 -6.82 -24.72
N ASP A 163 -8.08 -7.44 -25.63
CA ASP A 163 -7.48 -6.72 -26.76
C ASP A 163 -8.57 -6.43 -27.81
N PRO A 164 -8.82 -5.15 -28.16
CA PRO A 164 -9.76 -4.80 -29.23
C PRO A 164 -9.30 -5.24 -30.63
N GLY A 165 -8.06 -5.72 -30.80
CA GLY A 165 -7.54 -6.18 -32.09
C GLY A 165 -7.27 -5.05 -33.09
N THR A 166 -7.41 -3.79 -32.66
CA THR A 166 -7.20 -2.61 -33.50
C THR A 166 -5.74 -2.15 -33.46
N ARG A 167 -5.27 -1.57 -34.58
CA ARG A 167 -3.90 -0.99 -34.67
C ARG A 167 -3.69 0.13 -33.64
N ARG A 168 -4.71 0.96 -33.41
CA ARG A 168 -4.74 1.98 -32.35
C ARG A 168 -5.64 1.49 -31.23
N ARG A 169 -5.05 1.24 -30.06
CA ARG A 169 -5.80 0.80 -28.87
C ARG A 169 -6.44 2.02 -28.17
N PRO A 170 -7.71 1.93 -27.73
CA PRO A 170 -8.43 2.99 -27.04
C PRO A 170 -7.95 3.14 -25.59
N ASP A 171 -8.35 4.21 -24.91
CA ASP A 171 -7.99 4.46 -23.50
C ASP A 171 -8.47 3.37 -22.56
N ASP A 172 -9.65 2.79 -22.82
CA ASP A 172 -10.22 1.71 -22.02
C ASP A 172 -9.32 0.47 -21.97
N PHE A 173 -8.56 0.22 -23.03
CA PHE A 173 -7.54 -0.84 -23.04
C PHE A 173 -6.42 -0.50 -22.06
N TYR A 174 -5.87 0.72 -22.14
CA TYR A 174 -4.76 1.14 -21.27
C TYR A 174 -5.18 1.31 -19.81
N ARG A 175 -6.46 1.62 -19.54
CA ARG A 175 -7.03 1.62 -18.19
C ARG A 175 -7.01 0.21 -17.59
N GLN A 176 -7.44 -0.79 -18.35
CA GLN A 176 -7.35 -2.21 -17.94
C GLN A 176 -5.90 -2.65 -17.73
N VAL A 177 -4.97 -2.22 -18.60
CA VAL A 177 -3.53 -2.47 -18.44
C VAL A 177 -3.02 -1.91 -17.11
N ALA A 178 -3.31 -0.64 -16.82
CA ALA A 178 -2.86 0.03 -15.60
C ALA A 178 -3.44 -0.64 -14.34
N GLU A 179 -4.73 -0.94 -14.35
CA GLU A 179 -5.42 -1.60 -13.23
C GLU A 179 -4.86 -3.01 -12.97
N ALA A 180 -4.72 -3.84 -14.01
CA ALA A 180 -4.17 -5.17 -13.90
C ALA A 180 -2.72 -5.15 -13.42
N TYR A 181 -1.92 -4.19 -13.91
CA TYR A 181 -0.55 -4.01 -13.47
C TYR A 181 -0.45 -3.61 -12.00
N LEU A 182 -1.20 -2.59 -11.55
CA LEU A 182 -1.17 -2.14 -10.15
C LEU A 182 -1.64 -3.26 -9.20
N ALA A 183 -2.69 -3.99 -9.57
CA ALA A 183 -3.16 -5.12 -8.79
C ALA A 183 -2.15 -6.28 -8.72
N GLN A 184 -1.36 -6.50 -9.77
CA GLN A 184 -0.29 -7.49 -9.74
C GLN A 184 0.95 -6.99 -9.01
N ALA A 185 1.34 -5.75 -9.23
CA ALA A 185 2.48 -5.10 -8.60
C ALA A 185 2.30 -4.93 -7.10
N SER A 186 1.06 -4.91 -6.59
CA SER A 186 0.84 -4.96 -5.15
C SER A 186 1.24 -6.30 -4.52
N ILE A 187 1.38 -7.39 -5.29
CA ILE A 187 1.63 -8.75 -4.76
C ILE A 187 2.79 -9.50 -5.43
N SER A 188 3.47 -8.90 -6.41
CA SER A 188 4.53 -9.53 -7.20
C SER A 188 5.52 -8.49 -7.71
N ASP A 189 6.82 -8.77 -7.58
CA ASP A 189 7.89 -7.94 -8.16
C ASP A 189 8.05 -8.16 -9.68
N GLN A 190 7.42 -9.20 -10.23
CA GLN A 190 7.47 -9.54 -11.66
C GLN A 190 6.19 -9.13 -12.41
N ALA A 191 5.47 -8.12 -11.94
CA ALA A 191 4.15 -7.76 -12.44
C ALA A 191 4.04 -7.58 -13.96
N ALA A 192 5.03 -6.97 -14.62
CA ALA A 192 5.03 -6.81 -16.07
C ALA A 192 5.19 -8.16 -16.81
N ARG A 193 6.00 -9.07 -16.27
CA ARG A 193 6.19 -10.42 -16.81
C ARG A 193 4.94 -11.27 -16.61
N ASP A 194 4.37 -11.24 -15.42
CA ASP A 194 3.13 -11.93 -15.09
C ASP A 194 1.97 -11.45 -16.00
N LEU A 195 1.91 -10.14 -16.25
CA LEU A 195 0.94 -9.55 -17.17
C LEU A 195 1.17 -10.00 -18.62
N ALA A 196 2.43 -10.06 -19.07
CA ALA A 196 2.80 -10.51 -20.40
C ALA A 196 2.44 -11.99 -20.63
N GLU A 197 2.80 -12.85 -19.68
CA GLU A 197 2.46 -14.27 -19.67
C GLU A 197 0.95 -14.48 -19.69
N ALA A 198 0.23 -13.79 -18.80
CA ALA A 198 -1.22 -13.88 -18.74
C ALA A 198 -1.88 -13.48 -20.06
N ASN A 199 -1.32 -12.55 -20.84
CA ASN A 199 -1.89 -12.10 -22.11
C ASN A 199 -1.25 -12.75 -23.35
N ALA A 200 -0.34 -13.73 -23.17
CA ALA A 200 0.39 -14.38 -24.25
C ALA A 200 1.10 -13.39 -25.21
N VAL A 201 1.68 -12.33 -24.64
CA VAL A 201 2.45 -11.33 -25.39
C VAL A 201 3.90 -11.29 -24.94
N PRO A 202 4.85 -10.82 -25.78
CA PRO A 202 6.20 -10.54 -25.33
C PRO A 202 6.24 -9.54 -24.17
N VAL A 203 7.19 -9.70 -23.24
CA VAL A 203 7.39 -8.78 -22.10
C VAL A 203 7.63 -7.34 -22.57
N SER A 204 8.34 -7.15 -23.68
CA SER A 204 8.54 -5.84 -24.32
C SER A 204 7.23 -5.19 -24.76
N THR A 205 6.26 -5.98 -25.23
CA THR A 205 4.91 -5.50 -25.58
C THR A 205 4.15 -5.04 -24.35
N ALA A 206 4.20 -5.81 -23.25
CA ALA A 206 3.59 -5.40 -21.98
C ALA A 206 4.21 -4.09 -21.46
N HIS A 207 5.55 -3.95 -21.49
CA HIS A 207 6.21 -2.68 -21.13
C HIS A 207 5.79 -1.52 -22.03
N ARG A 208 5.62 -1.74 -23.33
CA ARG A 208 5.11 -0.72 -24.25
C ARG A 208 3.70 -0.29 -23.88
N TRP A 209 2.82 -1.22 -23.51
CA TRP A 209 1.47 -0.89 -23.02
C TRP A 209 1.52 -0.08 -21.73
N LEU A 210 2.39 -0.45 -20.78
CA LEU A 210 2.57 0.29 -19.53
C LEU A 210 3.13 1.69 -19.74
N LYS A 211 4.10 1.84 -20.65
CA LYS A 211 4.63 3.15 -21.04
C LYS A 211 3.53 4.04 -21.60
N GLU A 212 2.71 3.49 -22.48
CA GLU A 212 1.59 4.24 -23.07
C GLU A 212 0.51 4.59 -22.04
N ALA A 213 0.16 3.65 -21.14
CA ALA A 213 -0.77 3.93 -20.04
C ALA A 213 -0.26 5.04 -19.10
N ARG A 214 1.05 5.07 -18.84
CA ARG A 214 1.70 6.15 -18.08
C ARG A 214 1.64 7.49 -18.82
N ASN A 215 1.99 7.51 -20.10
CA ASN A 215 1.96 8.71 -20.93
C ASN A 215 0.55 9.34 -21.00
N ARG A 216 -0.49 8.52 -20.84
CA ARG A 216 -1.89 8.94 -20.80
C ARG A 216 -2.39 9.33 -19.40
N GLY A 217 -1.54 9.28 -18.37
CA GLY A 217 -1.93 9.55 -16.99
C GLY A 217 -2.82 8.48 -16.33
N LEU A 218 -2.98 7.31 -16.97
CA LEU A 218 -3.83 6.22 -16.48
C LEU A 218 -3.09 5.35 -15.45
N LEU A 219 -1.77 5.24 -15.57
CA LEU A 219 -0.90 4.58 -14.60
C LEU A 219 -0.21 5.64 -13.73
N LYS A 220 -0.85 6.00 -12.62
CA LYS A 220 -0.35 7.01 -11.68
C LYS A 220 0.61 6.36 -10.68
N MET A 221 1.88 6.74 -10.73
CA MET A 221 2.91 6.34 -9.76
C MET A 221 3.63 7.61 -9.30
N PRO A 222 3.88 7.80 -8.00
CA PRO A 222 4.50 9.00 -7.46
C PRO A 222 5.94 9.18 -7.96
N GLY A 223 6.40 10.43 -8.06
CA GLY A 223 7.76 10.79 -8.47
C GLY A 223 8.08 10.55 -9.95
N GLN A 224 7.05 10.39 -10.80
CA GLN A 224 7.21 10.19 -12.25
C GLN A 224 6.70 11.37 -13.10
N GLY A 225 6.10 12.39 -12.47
CA GLY A 225 5.78 13.67 -13.10
C GLY A 225 6.96 14.62 -13.03
N GLY A 226 7.93 14.46 -13.93
CA GLY A 226 8.95 15.48 -14.17
C GLY A 226 8.58 16.30 -15.41
N GLU A 227 8.15 17.55 -15.20
CA GLU A 227 8.61 18.68 -16.01
C GLU A 227 9.85 19.29 -15.35
#